data_AF-A0A528D7Y3-F1
#
_entry.id   AF-A0A528D7Y3-F1
#
_cell.length_a   1.000
_cell.length_b   1.000
_cell.length_c   1.000
_cell.angle_alpha   90.00
_cell.angle_beta   90.00
_cell.angle_gamma   90.00
#
_symmetry.space_group_name_H-M   'P 1'
#
loop_
_entity.id
_entity.type
_entity.pdbx_description
1 polymer ?
#
loop_
_entity_poly.entity_id
_entity_poly.type
_entity_poly.pdbx_seq_one_letter_code
_entity_poly.pdbx_strand_id
1 'polypeptide(L)'
;EEVHVLNWKGYGADEPWAVANFEKATGFKVVNDFFNSEQEMLTKLRTNPGLYDVVMINAAFNDQAMAGKLIQPIDASKLSNYADIAKD
;
A
#
# COMPACT_ATOMS: atom_id res chain seq x y z
N GLU A 1 -2.41 -5.67 -16.72
CA GLU A 1 -2.92 -4.68 -15.76
C GLU A 1 -1.86 -4.43 -14.70
N GLU A 2 -1.94 -3.33 -13.97
CA GLU A 2 -0.90 -2.88 -13.02
C GLU A 2 -1.49 -2.70 -11.62
N VAL A 3 -0.64 -2.85 -10.61
CA VAL A 3 -0.92 -2.45 -9.22
C VAL A 3 0.14 -1.44 -8.80
N HIS A 4 -0.30 -0.26 -8.41
CA HIS A 4 0.55 0.86 -8.03
C HIS A 4 0.73 0.89 -6.51
N VAL A 5 1.96 0.71 -6.05
CA VAL A 5 2.32 0.55 -4.63
C VAL A 5 3.16 1.73 -4.18
N LEU A 6 2.71 2.42 -3.12
CA LEU A 6 3.46 3.50 -2.47
C LEU A 6 4.04 2.99 -1.13
N ASN A 7 5.36 2.87 -1.04
CA ASN A 7 6.03 2.32 0.16
C ASN A 7 7.37 3.02 0.45
N TRP A 8 7.98 2.68 1.59
CA TRP A 8 9.40 2.90 1.80
C TRP A 8 10.22 2.00 0.88
N LYS A 9 11.32 2.51 0.34
CA LYS A 9 12.24 1.70 -0.46
C LYS A 9 12.93 0.65 0.43
N GLY A 10 12.99 -0.61 -0.02
CA GLY A 10 13.61 -1.72 0.71
C GLY A 10 12.75 -2.29 1.85
N TYR A 11 11.44 -2.03 1.86
CA TYR A 11 10.50 -2.54 2.88
C TYR A 11 9.70 -3.77 2.40
N GLY A 12 10.21 -4.50 1.42
CA GLY A 12 9.68 -5.80 1.01
C GLY A 12 8.83 -5.78 -0.26
N ALA A 13 8.09 -4.70 -0.54
CA ALA A 13 7.25 -4.61 -1.73
C ALA A 13 8.05 -4.51 -3.04
N ASP A 14 9.30 -4.03 -2.96
CA ASP A 14 10.25 -3.91 -4.05
C ASP A 14 11.28 -5.05 -4.10
N GLU A 15 11.15 -6.05 -3.22
CA GLU A 15 12.02 -7.22 -3.24
C GLU A 15 11.79 -8.04 -4.52
N PRO A 16 12.84 -8.40 -5.30
CA PRO A 16 12.68 -9.06 -6.59
C PRO A 16 11.88 -10.36 -6.52
N TRP A 17 12.08 -11.14 -5.45
CA TRP A 17 11.36 -12.41 -5.25
C TRP A 17 9.88 -12.19 -4.93
N ALA A 18 9.53 -11.13 -4.19
CA ALA A 18 8.17 -10.82 -3.81
C ALA A 18 7.37 -10.33 -5.02
N VAL A 19 7.95 -9.41 -5.80
CA VAL A 19 7.38 -8.94 -7.07
C VAL A 19 7.17 -10.11 -8.02
N ALA A 20 8.21 -10.92 -8.27
CA ALA A 20 8.10 -12.05 -9.19
C ALA A 20 7.00 -13.06 -8.78
N ASN A 21 6.87 -13.34 -7.48
CA ASN A 21 5.82 -14.22 -6.98
C ASN A 21 4.42 -13.61 -7.15
N PHE A 22 4.25 -12.32 -6.85
CA PHE A 22 2.97 -11.63 -7.01
C PHE A 22 2.55 -11.57 -8.49
N GLU A 23 3.45 -11.16 -9.38
CA GLU A 23 3.16 -11.07 -10.81
C GLU A 23 2.82 -12.45 -11.40
N LYS A 24 3.53 -13.49 -10.98
CA LYS A 24 3.24 -14.87 -11.41
C LYS A 24 1.89 -15.37 -10.92
N ALA A 25 1.51 -15.05 -9.69
CA ALA A 25 0.28 -15.52 -9.08
C ALA A 25 -0.97 -14.80 -9.61
N THR A 26 -0.83 -13.53 -10.00
CA THR A 26 -1.98 -12.65 -10.27
C THR A 26 -2.05 -12.18 -11.73
N GLY A 27 -0.93 -12.18 -12.45
CA GLY A 27 -0.81 -11.59 -13.79
C GLY A 27 -0.72 -10.06 -13.82
N PHE A 28 -0.80 -9.38 -12.66
CA PHE A 28 -0.62 -7.94 -12.56
C PHE A 28 0.87 -7.57 -12.49
N LYS A 29 1.24 -6.43 -13.09
CA LYS A 29 2.57 -5.85 -12.95
C LYS A 29 2.63 -4.94 -11.73
N VAL A 30 3.72 -5.01 -10.96
CA VAL A 30 3.89 -4.15 -9.79
C VAL A 30 4.63 -2.88 -10.18
N VAL A 31 3.99 -1.73 -9.97
CA VAL A 31 4.61 -0.41 -10.16
C VAL A 31 4.90 0.17 -8.78
N ASN A 32 6.17 0.14 -8.39
CA ASN A 32 6.60 0.69 -7.10
C ASN A 32 6.93 2.18 -7.23
N ASP A 33 6.34 2.99 -6.35
CA ASP A 33 6.77 4.35 -6.06
C ASP A 33 7.14 4.46 -4.58
N PHE A 34 8.02 5.41 -4.27
CA PHE A 34 8.65 5.50 -2.96
C PHE A 34 8.47 6.86 -2.32
N PHE A 35 8.37 6.90 -1.00
CA PHE A 35 8.45 8.11 -0.20
C PHE A 35 9.58 8.00 0.83
N ASN A 36 10.07 9.15 1.29
CA ASN A 36 11.15 9.26 2.28
C ASN A 36 10.68 9.87 3.61
N SER A 37 9.41 10.24 3.71
CA SER A 37 8.76 10.69 4.95
C SER A 37 7.24 10.50 4.88
N GLU A 38 6.60 10.40 6.04
CA GLU A 38 5.14 10.32 6.13
C GLU A 38 4.46 11.59 5.58
N GLN A 39 5.09 12.75 5.70
CA GLN A 39 4.60 14.00 5.11
C GLN A 39 4.66 13.97 3.57
N GLU A 40 5.71 13.38 3.00
CA GLU A 40 5.81 13.15 1.56
C GLU A 40 4.72 12.18 1.10
N MET A 41 4.51 11.07 1.81
CA MET A 41 3.43 10.11 1.54
C MET A 41 2.06 10.80 1.51
N LEU A 42 1.71 11.56 2.56
CA LEU A 42 0.44 12.29 2.61
C LEU A 42 0.31 13.31 1.48
N THR A 43 1.40 13.96 1.09
CA THR A 43 1.42 14.90 -0.03
C THR A 43 1.14 14.17 -1.35
N LYS A 44 1.83 13.06 -1.61
CA LYS A 44 1.63 12.24 -2.82
C LYS A 44 0.19 11.73 -2.93
N LEU A 45 -0.41 11.24 -1.83
CA LEU A 45 -1.81 10.81 -1.82
C LEU A 45 -2.78 11.95 -2.13
N ARG A 46 -2.52 13.17 -1.62
CA ARG A 46 -3.35 14.35 -1.90
C ARG A 46 -3.24 14.85 -3.34
N THR A 47 -2.04 14.83 -3.91
CA THR A 47 -1.79 15.38 -5.24
C THR A 47 -2.08 14.38 -6.36
N ASN A 48 -2.19 13.09 -6.05
CA ASN A 48 -2.45 12.02 -7.02
C ASN A 48 -3.63 11.13 -6.58
N PRO A 49 -4.86 11.68 -6.45
CA PRO A 49 -6.01 10.90 -6.02
C PRO A 49 -6.31 9.76 -7.00
N GLY A 50 -6.34 8.52 -6.50
CA GLY A 50 -6.62 7.32 -7.29
C GLY A 50 -5.44 6.75 -8.05
N LEU A 51 -4.22 7.30 -7.91
CA LEU A 51 -3.03 6.73 -8.55
C LEU A 51 -2.55 5.44 -7.86
N TYR A 52 -2.55 5.41 -6.53
CA TYR A 52 -2.01 4.29 -5.76
C TYR A 52 -3.12 3.36 -5.28
N ASP A 53 -2.93 2.07 -5.52
CA ASP A 53 -3.86 1.02 -5.08
C ASP A 53 -3.59 0.59 -3.63
N VAL A 54 -2.30 0.57 -3.24
CA VAL A 54 -1.85 0.16 -1.91
C VAL A 54 -0.78 1.14 -1.41
N VAL A 55 -0.90 1.56 -0.15
CA VAL A 55 0.06 2.43 0.52
C VAL A 55 0.43 1.87 1.89
N MET A 56 1.72 1.88 2.22
CA MET A 56 2.21 1.61 3.57
C MET A 56 2.12 2.90 4.40
N ILE A 57 1.33 2.88 5.47
CA ILE A 57 1.15 4.04 6.36
C ILE A 57 1.61 3.65 7.77
N ASN A 58 2.46 4.48 8.38
CA ASN A 58 2.74 4.35 9.81
C ASN A 58 1.45 4.56 10.61
N ALA A 59 1.16 3.68 11.57
CA ALA A 59 -0.07 3.73 12.37
C ALA A 59 -0.36 5.11 12.99
N ALA A 60 0.67 5.88 13.38
CA ALA A 60 0.52 7.24 13.93
C ALA A 60 -0.04 8.27 12.92
N PHE A 61 -0.06 7.95 11.62
CA PHE A 61 -0.55 8.80 10.53
C PHE A 61 -1.88 8.32 9.94
N ASN A 62 -2.41 7.17 10.39
CA ASN A 62 -3.70 6.65 9.91
C ASN A 62 -4.83 7.67 10.10
N ASP A 63 -4.92 8.31 11.27
CA ASP A 63 -5.95 9.30 11.56
C ASP A 63 -5.89 10.50 10.61
N GLN A 64 -4.69 10.95 10.24
CA GLN A 64 -4.52 12.05 9.29
C GLN A 64 -4.93 11.66 7.87
N ALA A 65 -4.58 10.44 7.44
CA ALA A 65 -4.98 9.92 6.13
C ALA A 65 -6.51 9.74 6.05
N MET A 66 -7.14 9.22 7.11
CA MET A 66 -8.59 9.07 7.21
C MET A 66 -9.32 10.43 7.25
N ALA A 67 -8.86 11.37 8.08
CA ALA A 67 -9.44 12.71 8.16
C ALA A 67 -9.36 13.46 6.82
N GLY A 68 -8.26 13.25 6.08
CA GLY A 68 -8.08 13.77 4.72
C GLY A 68 -8.85 13.01 3.64
N LYS A 69 -9.56 11.92 3.97
CA LYS A 69 -10.22 11.00 3.02
C LYS A 69 -9.26 10.48 1.93
N LEU A 70 -8.02 10.22 2.31
CA LEU A 70 -6.95 9.78 1.41
C LEU A 70 -6.92 8.26 1.23
N ILE A 71 -7.60 7.54 2.11
CA ILE A 71 -7.72 6.07 2.12
C ILE A 71 -9.17 5.67 2.30
N GLN A 72 -9.48 4.44 1.91
CA GLN A 72 -10.81 3.84 2.04
C GLN A 72 -10.83 2.72 3.08
N PRO A 73 -12.02 2.38 3.64
CA PRO A 73 -12.16 1.21 4.50
C PRO A 73 -11.72 -0.08 3.79
N ILE A 74 -11.08 -0.98 4.54
CA ILE A 74 -10.69 -2.30 4.04
C ILE A 74 -11.85 -3.28 4.27
N ASP A 75 -12.23 -3.99 3.21
CA ASP A 75 -13.16 -5.12 3.30
C ASP A 75 -12.39 -6.40 3.66
N ALA A 76 -12.35 -6.73 4.94
CA ALA A 76 -11.63 -7.90 5.45
C ALA A 76 -12.18 -9.24 4.90
N SER A 77 -13.41 -9.28 4.39
CA SER A 77 -13.98 -10.51 3.80
C SER A 77 -13.27 -10.93 2.50
N LYS A 78 -12.55 -10.01 1.86
CA LYS A 78 -11.74 -10.25 0.66
C LYS A 78 -10.30 -10.69 0.97
N LEU A 79 -9.92 -10.72 2.24
CA LEU A 79 -8.58 -11.07 2.69
C LEU A 79 -8.58 -12.47 3.30
N SER A 80 -8.35 -13.50 2.48
CA SER A 80 -8.34 -14.90 2.93
C SER A 80 -7.37 -15.16 4.09
N ASN A 81 -6.28 -14.40 4.14
CA ASN A 81 -5.21 -14.54 5.14
C ASN A 81 -5.40 -13.59 6.34
N TYR A 82 -6.54 -12.88 6.44
CA TYR A 82 -6.80 -11.97 7.56
C TYR A 82 -6.79 -12.70 8.91
N ALA A 83 -7.17 -13.98 8.92
CA ALA A 83 -7.13 -14.83 10.11
C ALA A 83 -5.71 -15.09 10.64
N ASP A 84 -4.67 -14.82 9.86
CA ASP A 84 -3.27 -15.03 10.26
C ASP A 84 -2.71 -13.86 11.10
N ILE A 85 -3.45 -12.74 11.17
CA ILE A 85 -3.06 -11.57 11.96
C ILE A 85 -3.35 -11.82 13.44
N ALA A 86 -2.36 -11.54 14.29
CA ALA A 86 -2.52 -11.63 15.74
C ALA A 86 -3.66 -10.71 16.20
N LYS A 87 -4.43 -11.18 17.18
CA LYS A 87 -5.43 -10.33 17.84
C LYS A 87 -4.71 -9.29 18.71
N ASP A 88 -5.25 -8.09 18.73
CA ASP A 88 -4.85 -7.03 19.67
C ASP A 88 -5.05 -7.46 21.14
#